data_AF-A0A2E0ZFZ9-F1
#
_entry.id   AF-A0A2E0ZFZ9-F1
#
_cell.length_a   1.000
_cell.length_b   1.000
_cell.length_c   1.000
_cell.angle_alpha   90.00
_cell.angle_beta   90.00
_cell.angle_gamma   90.00
#
_symmetry.space_group_name_H-M   'P 1'
#
loop_
_entity.id
_entity.type
_entity.pdbx_description
1 polymer ?
#
loop_
_entity_poly.entity_id
_entity_poly.type
_entity_poly.pdbx_seq_one_letter_code
_entity_poly.pdbx_strand_id
1 'polypeptide(L)'
;MGEERPFCNPSPQRYTFPMTNAPTPTNAILTTSLDRLGVHFLAGQPDTHHEIAESPVALLRGLASSDEARLRLALIPLFLKRPEYALHVENALIGLSPTAQHFLRCYYTAAQLLQQKQHQTLTELFGNLAILPSLFEDSLNLVSAESPDVRLQRLAREQARLIGRPLNWYGTYEHAYNRLVQHSRRRLQWHR
;
A
#
# COMPACT_ATOMS: atom_id res chain seq x y z
N MET A 1 -37.78 -43.13 43.47
CA MET A 1 -38.46 -42.82 42.20
C MET A 1 -38.53 -41.31 42.12
N GLY A 2 -37.70 -40.73 41.25
CA GLY A 2 -37.53 -39.29 41.10
C GLY A 2 -38.39 -38.76 39.97
N GLU A 3 -38.84 -37.51 40.12
CA GLU A 3 -39.39 -36.71 39.04
C GLU A 3 -38.54 -35.44 38.91
N GLU A 4 -37.85 -35.37 37.79
CA GLU A 4 -36.95 -34.30 37.39
C GLU A 4 -37.76 -33.11 36.86
N ARG A 5 -37.37 -31.90 37.28
CA ARG A 5 -37.89 -30.63 36.75
C ARG A 5 -37.28 -30.37 35.36
N PRO A 6 -38.04 -29.85 34.38
CA PRO A 6 -37.46 -29.41 33.12
C PRO A 6 -36.79 -28.03 33.30
N PHE A 7 -35.47 -28.00 33.20
CA PHE A 7 -34.71 -26.76 33.05
C PHE A 7 -34.86 -26.23 31.61
N CYS A 8 -35.44 -25.05 31.46
CA CYS A 8 -35.33 -24.24 30.25
C CYS A 8 -33.85 -23.88 30.03
N ASN A 9 -33.29 -24.36 28.93
CA ASN A 9 -31.95 -24.04 28.46
C ASN A 9 -32.04 -22.86 27.47
N PRO A 10 -31.54 -21.65 27.77
CA PRO A 10 -31.46 -20.60 26.77
C PRO A 10 -30.32 -20.93 25.79
N SER A 11 -30.68 -21.18 24.53
CA SER A 11 -29.74 -21.37 23.43
C SER A 11 -28.80 -20.16 23.30
N PRO A 12 -27.49 -20.34 23.10
CA PRO A 12 -26.60 -19.24 22.77
C PRO A 12 -26.92 -18.78 21.34
N GLN A 13 -27.52 -17.60 21.23
CA GLN A 13 -27.65 -16.92 19.94
C GLN A 13 -26.25 -16.67 19.39
N ARG A 14 -25.91 -17.44 18.36
CA ARG A 14 -24.76 -17.17 17.49
C ARG A 14 -25.03 -15.84 16.80
N TYR A 15 -24.42 -14.78 17.30
CA TYR A 15 -24.25 -13.55 16.55
C TYR A 15 -23.33 -13.85 15.36
N THR A 16 -23.93 -14.27 14.25
CA THR A 16 -23.31 -14.17 12.92
C THR A 16 -23.20 -12.68 12.61
N PHE A 17 -22.02 -12.11 12.84
CA PHE A 17 -21.66 -10.86 12.20
C PHE A 17 -21.75 -11.09 10.69
N PRO A 18 -22.54 -10.33 9.93
CA PRO A 18 -22.36 -10.30 8.50
C PRO A 18 -20.94 -9.78 8.27
N MET A 19 -20.05 -10.65 7.78
CA MET A 19 -18.87 -10.18 7.05
C MET A 19 -19.41 -9.43 5.85
N THR A 20 -19.60 -8.12 6.00
CA THR A 20 -19.74 -7.20 4.89
C THR A 20 -18.45 -7.34 4.10
N ASN A 21 -18.48 -8.18 3.06
CA ASN A 21 -17.57 -8.07 1.95
C ASN A 21 -17.87 -6.70 1.34
N ALA A 22 -17.27 -5.65 1.89
CA ALA A 22 -17.23 -4.36 1.24
C ALA A 22 -16.72 -4.63 -0.18
N PRO A 23 -17.44 -4.20 -1.22
CA PRO A 23 -17.03 -4.44 -2.60
C PRO A 23 -15.59 -3.94 -2.77
N THR A 24 -14.73 -4.79 -3.32
CA THR A 24 -13.35 -4.38 -3.59
C THR A 24 -13.42 -3.20 -4.56
N PRO A 25 -12.80 -2.04 -4.23
CA PRO A 25 -12.92 -0.85 -5.06
C PRO A 25 -12.38 -1.13 -6.46
N THR A 26 -13.13 -0.70 -7.47
CA THR A 26 -12.76 -0.88 -8.89
C THR A 26 -11.52 -0.06 -9.25
N ASN A 27 -10.82 -0.43 -10.33
CA ASN A 27 -9.62 0.28 -10.80
C ASN A 27 -9.87 1.78 -11.08
N ALA A 28 -11.09 2.14 -11.51
CA ALA A 28 -11.50 3.54 -11.69
C ALA A 28 -11.56 4.29 -10.34
N ILE A 29 -12.22 3.70 -9.33
CA ILE A 29 -12.29 4.25 -7.96
C ILE A 29 -10.88 4.44 -7.38
N LEU A 30 -9.99 3.45 -7.60
CA LEU A 30 -8.60 3.52 -7.14
C LEU A 30 -7.82 4.67 -7.80
N THR A 31 -7.96 4.82 -9.13
CA THR A 31 -7.30 5.89 -9.89
C THR A 31 -7.78 7.27 -9.45
N THR A 32 -9.10 7.45 -9.31
CA THR A 32 -9.70 8.71 -8.84
C THR A 32 -9.27 9.04 -7.41
N SER A 33 -9.17 8.02 -6.53
CA SER A 33 -8.69 8.20 -5.16
C SER A 33 -7.22 8.65 -5.12
N LEU A 34 -6.36 8.02 -5.93
CA LEU A 34 -4.94 8.41 -6.06
C LEU A 34 -4.79 9.84 -6.59
N ASP A 35 -5.59 10.22 -7.59
CA ASP A 35 -5.55 11.56 -8.17
C ASP A 35 -5.89 12.64 -7.14
N ARG A 36 -6.97 12.45 -6.36
CA ARG A 36 -7.34 13.36 -5.26
C ARG A 36 -6.26 13.48 -4.18
N LEU A 37 -5.51 12.41 -3.93
CA LEU A 37 -4.38 12.43 -3.00
C LEU A 37 -3.13 13.10 -3.58
N GLY A 38 -3.20 13.56 -4.83
CA GLY A 38 -2.10 14.16 -5.57
C GLY A 38 -1.10 13.13 -6.11
N VAL A 39 -1.46 11.86 -6.13
CA VAL A 39 -0.66 10.74 -6.65
C VAL A 39 -1.02 10.53 -8.12
N HIS A 40 -0.58 11.46 -8.96
CA HIS A 40 -0.77 11.41 -10.43
C HIS A 40 0.24 10.45 -11.08
N PHE A 41 0.20 9.19 -10.65
CA PHE A 41 1.11 8.17 -11.12
C PHE A 41 0.62 7.50 -12.41
N LEU A 42 -0.68 7.54 -12.69
CA LEU A 42 -1.30 6.90 -13.85
C LEU A 42 -1.61 7.95 -14.91
N ALA A 43 -1.27 7.66 -16.17
CA ALA A 43 -1.60 8.53 -17.28
C ALA A 43 -3.01 8.19 -17.77
N GLY A 44 -3.95 9.08 -17.46
CA GLY A 44 -5.36 9.01 -17.81
C GLY A 44 -6.08 10.10 -17.04
N GLN A 45 -7.04 10.81 -17.66
CA GLN A 45 -7.87 11.72 -16.89
C GLN A 45 -8.68 10.88 -15.90
N PRO A 46 -8.68 11.22 -14.59
CA PRO A 46 -9.64 10.63 -13.68
C PRO A 46 -11.03 11.00 -14.18
N ASP A 47 -11.89 10.01 -14.40
CA ASP A 47 -13.30 10.31 -14.61
C ASP A 47 -13.83 10.92 -13.32
N THR A 48 -14.05 12.24 -13.32
CA THR A 48 -14.47 13.06 -12.19
C THR A 48 -15.82 12.66 -11.59
N HIS A 49 -16.51 11.70 -12.22
CA HIS A 49 -17.81 11.17 -11.80
C HIS A 49 -17.74 9.87 -10.99
N HIS A 50 -16.55 9.26 -10.82
CA HIS A 50 -16.45 8.01 -10.06
C HIS A 50 -16.32 8.25 -8.55
N GLU A 51 -16.94 7.36 -7.78
CA GLU A 51 -16.81 7.29 -6.32
C GLU A 51 -15.34 7.12 -5.90
N ILE A 52 -15.01 7.53 -4.68
CA ILE A 52 -13.68 7.37 -4.08
C ILE A 52 -13.70 6.20 -3.10
N ALA A 53 -12.54 5.61 -2.83
CA ALA A 53 -12.44 4.55 -1.84
C ALA A 53 -12.93 5.06 -0.47
N GLU A 54 -13.84 4.32 0.13
CA GLU A 54 -14.55 4.71 1.36
C GLU A 54 -13.62 4.87 2.57
N SER A 55 -12.45 4.21 2.56
CA SER A 55 -11.46 4.31 3.63
C SER A 55 -10.03 4.11 3.14
N PRO A 56 -9.02 4.61 3.87
CA PRO A 56 -7.60 4.34 3.59
C PRO A 56 -7.28 2.84 3.52
N VAL A 57 -7.89 2.04 4.38
CA VAL A 57 -7.73 0.57 4.40
C VAL A 57 -8.27 -0.05 3.11
N ALA A 58 -9.46 0.37 2.66
CA ALA A 58 -10.04 -0.10 1.42
C ALA A 58 -9.20 0.29 0.20
N LEU A 59 -8.64 1.51 0.19
CA LEU A 59 -7.72 1.96 -0.86
C LEU A 59 -6.46 1.09 -0.93
N LEU A 60 -5.78 0.87 0.20
CA LEU A 60 -4.58 0.05 0.26
C LEU A 60 -4.86 -1.40 -0.18
N ARG A 61 -5.98 -1.97 0.26
CA ARG A 61 -6.38 -3.32 -0.15
C ARG A 61 -6.66 -3.42 -1.63
N GLY A 62 -7.43 -2.48 -2.18
CA GLY A 62 -7.74 -2.46 -3.60
C GLY A 62 -6.49 -2.29 -4.46
N LEU A 63 -5.59 -1.38 -4.07
CA LEU A 63 -4.32 -1.21 -4.77
C LEU A 63 -3.46 -2.47 -4.72
N ALA A 64 -3.33 -3.13 -3.56
CA ALA A 64 -2.51 -4.33 -3.41
C ALA A 64 -3.09 -5.55 -4.16
N SER A 65 -4.42 -5.66 -4.20
CA SER A 65 -5.14 -6.76 -4.86
C SER A 65 -5.39 -6.56 -6.35
N SER A 66 -5.23 -5.33 -6.87
CA SER A 66 -5.48 -5.06 -8.29
C SER A 66 -4.60 -5.92 -9.19
N ASP A 67 -5.16 -6.47 -10.27
CA ASP A 67 -4.40 -7.23 -11.28
C ASP A 67 -3.46 -6.34 -12.10
N GLU A 68 -3.72 -5.03 -12.13
CA GLU A 68 -2.88 -4.07 -12.84
C GLU A 68 -1.61 -3.74 -12.05
N ALA A 69 -0.46 -4.12 -12.61
CA ALA A 69 0.84 -3.86 -11.98
C ALA A 69 1.09 -2.37 -11.69
N ARG A 70 0.55 -1.47 -12.52
CA ARG A 70 0.70 -0.02 -12.35
C ARG A 70 -0.07 0.50 -11.13
N LEU A 71 -1.26 -0.06 -10.85
CA LEU A 71 -2.03 0.27 -9.65
C LEU A 71 -1.33 -0.24 -8.39
N ARG A 72 -0.83 -1.48 -8.41
CA ARG A 72 -0.02 -2.01 -7.29
C ARG A 72 1.22 -1.13 -7.05
N LEU A 73 1.90 -0.71 -8.12
CA LEU A 73 3.09 0.13 -8.05
C LEU A 73 2.81 1.54 -7.49
N ALA A 74 1.58 2.04 -7.64
CA ALA A 74 1.17 3.34 -7.10
C ALA A 74 1.17 3.41 -5.56
N LEU A 75 1.28 2.26 -4.87
CA LEU A 75 1.50 2.22 -3.42
C LEU A 75 2.78 2.96 -3.01
N ILE A 76 3.86 2.86 -3.79
CA ILE A 76 5.12 3.55 -3.49
C ILE A 76 4.92 5.08 -3.44
N PRO A 77 4.46 5.74 -4.52
CA PRO A 77 4.28 7.17 -4.50
C PRO A 77 3.16 7.63 -3.55
N LEU A 78 2.18 6.78 -3.25
CA LEU A 78 1.20 7.05 -2.20
C LEU A 78 1.88 7.22 -0.84
N PHE A 79 2.68 6.25 -0.38
CA PHE A 79 3.35 6.34 0.91
C PHE A 79 4.38 7.47 0.96
N LEU A 80 5.07 7.76 -0.14
CA LEU A 80 6.03 8.87 -0.21
C LEU A 80 5.37 10.25 -0.14
N LYS A 81 4.13 10.40 -0.62
CA LYS A 81 3.38 11.67 -0.52
C LYS A 81 2.50 11.77 0.72
N ARG A 82 2.03 10.64 1.22
CA ARG A 82 1.07 10.53 2.32
C ARG A 82 1.58 9.52 3.35
N PRO A 83 2.66 9.83 4.10
CA PRO A 83 3.21 8.91 5.09
C PRO A 83 2.20 8.48 6.15
N GLU A 84 1.16 9.27 6.40
CA GLU A 84 0.05 8.94 7.31
C GLU A 84 -0.67 7.63 6.94
N TYR A 85 -0.60 7.19 5.67
CA TYR A 85 -1.17 5.90 5.26
C TYR A 85 -0.43 4.70 5.87
N ALA A 86 0.78 4.88 6.42
CA ALA A 86 1.50 3.85 7.14
C ALA A 86 0.68 3.27 8.31
N LEU A 87 -0.14 4.10 8.98
CA LEU A 87 -0.99 3.70 10.10
C LEU A 87 -2.06 2.66 9.74
N HIS A 88 -2.34 2.51 8.44
CA HIS A 88 -3.39 1.64 7.93
C HIS A 88 -2.87 0.35 7.30
N VAL A 89 -1.54 0.19 7.18
CA VAL A 89 -0.94 -0.91 6.41
C VAL A 89 -1.19 -2.27 7.05
N GLU A 90 -0.98 -2.41 8.36
CA GLU A 90 -1.22 -3.67 9.06
C GLU A 90 -2.69 -4.08 9.00
N ASN A 91 -3.60 -3.12 9.18
CA ASN A 91 -5.04 -3.37 9.02
C ASN A 91 -5.41 -3.74 7.57
N ALA A 92 -4.76 -3.12 6.59
CA ALA A 92 -4.96 -3.44 5.18
C ALA A 92 -4.51 -4.87 4.85
N LEU A 93 -3.46 -5.39 5.49
CA LEU A 93 -3.03 -6.77 5.30
C LEU A 93 -4.09 -7.81 5.71
N ILE A 94 -4.93 -7.50 6.70
CA ILE A 94 -6.02 -8.38 7.13
C ILE A 94 -6.97 -8.61 5.96
N GLY A 95 -7.21 -9.87 5.58
CA GLY A 95 -8.13 -10.24 4.51
C GLY A 95 -7.56 -10.14 3.09
N LEU A 96 -6.31 -9.73 2.90
CA LEU A 96 -5.63 -9.85 1.60
C LEU A 96 -5.19 -11.29 1.34
N SER A 97 -5.17 -11.70 0.07
CA SER A 97 -4.55 -12.96 -0.33
C SER A 97 -3.05 -12.94 0.00
N PRO A 98 -2.39 -14.10 0.20
CA PRO A 98 -0.96 -14.15 0.52
C PRO A 98 -0.09 -13.39 -0.48
N THR A 99 -0.41 -13.47 -1.77
CA THR A 99 0.29 -12.74 -2.84
C THR A 99 0.11 -11.22 -2.72
N ALA A 100 -1.13 -10.75 -2.49
CA ALA A 100 -1.41 -9.33 -2.33
C ALA A 100 -0.78 -8.76 -1.04
N GLN A 101 -0.78 -9.53 0.05
CA GLN A 101 -0.04 -9.17 1.26
C GLN A 101 1.45 -8.99 0.97
N HIS A 102 2.03 -9.89 0.18
CA HIS A 102 3.44 -9.82 -0.17
C HIS A 102 3.77 -8.57 -0.99
N PHE A 103 2.94 -8.24 -1.98
CA PHE A 103 3.07 -6.99 -2.74
C PHE A 103 2.96 -5.76 -1.84
N LEU A 104 1.98 -5.71 -0.94
CA LEU A 104 1.81 -4.58 -0.04
C LEU A 104 3.03 -4.38 0.85
N ARG A 105 3.55 -5.46 1.46
CA ARG A 105 4.76 -5.43 2.28
C ARG A 105 5.97 -4.94 1.48
N CYS A 106 6.20 -5.50 0.29
CA CYS A 106 7.34 -5.11 -0.54
C CYS A 106 7.26 -3.65 -0.98
N TYR A 107 6.12 -3.19 -1.49
CA TYR A 107 6.00 -1.80 -1.97
C TYR A 107 6.03 -0.79 -0.82
N TYR A 108 5.48 -1.14 0.35
CA TYR A 108 5.63 -0.33 1.55
C TYR A 108 7.11 -0.18 1.94
N THR A 109 7.83 -1.30 2.09
CA THR A 109 9.24 -1.29 2.47
C THR A 109 10.11 -0.61 1.40
N ALA A 110 9.79 -0.76 0.12
CA ALA A 110 10.43 -0.02 -0.95
C ALA A 110 10.24 1.50 -0.77
N ALA A 111 9.02 1.95 -0.46
CA ALA A 111 8.75 3.36 -0.19
C ALA A 111 9.53 3.89 1.02
N GLN A 112 9.55 3.14 2.13
CA GLN A 112 10.35 3.48 3.31
C GLN A 112 11.84 3.65 2.96
N LEU A 113 12.44 2.68 2.27
CA LEU A 113 13.85 2.73 1.90
C LEU A 113 14.15 3.83 0.88
N LEU A 114 13.24 4.08 -0.07
CA LEU A 114 13.35 5.20 -1.01
C LEU A 114 13.27 6.54 -0.28
N GLN A 115 12.42 6.67 0.75
CA GLN A 115 12.35 7.87 1.58
C GLN A 115 13.66 8.12 2.31
N GLN A 116 14.28 7.08 2.86
CA GLN A 116 15.59 7.17 3.51
C GLN A 116 16.69 7.56 2.51
N LYS A 117 16.75 6.89 1.34
CA LYS A 117 17.73 7.15 0.28
C LYS A 117 17.61 8.58 -0.29
N GLN A 118 16.39 9.09 -0.40
CA GLN A 118 16.08 10.33 -1.13
C GLN A 118 15.48 11.43 -0.25
N HIS A 119 15.80 11.40 1.05
CA HIS A 119 15.18 12.27 2.06
C HIS A 119 15.23 13.74 1.65
N GLN A 120 16.41 14.24 1.28
CA GLN A 120 16.62 15.64 0.89
C GLN A 120 15.71 16.05 -0.28
N THR A 121 15.69 15.28 -1.38
CA THR A 121 14.86 15.61 -2.55
C THR A 121 13.37 15.58 -2.23
N LEU A 122 12.92 14.66 -1.38
CA LEU A 122 11.53 14.60 -0.93
C LEU A 122 11.18 15.81 -0.05
N THR A 123 12.08 16.21 0.85
CA THR A 123 11.90 17.42 1.67
C THR A 123 11.78 18.69 0.84
N GLU A 124 12.61 18.82 -0.20
CA GLU A 124 12.56 19.97 -1.13
C GLU A 124 11.23 20.04 -1.91
N LEU A 125 10.65 18.88 -2.27
CA LEU A 125 9.45 18.83 -3.10
C LEU A 125 8.14 18.88 -2.29
N PHE A 126 8.13 18.28 -1.11
CA PHE A 126 6.92 18.04 -0.33
C PHE A 126 6.97 18.65 1.09
N GLY A 127 8.07 19.29 1.47
CA GLY A 127 8.29 19.80 2.81
C GLY A 127 8.69 18.71 3.80
N ASN A 128 8.63 19.01 5.09
CA ASN A 128 9.00 18.06 6.13
C ASN A 128 7.93 16.96 6.27
N LEU A 129 8.18 15.81 5.63
CA LEU A 129 7.32 14.64 5.69
C LEU A 129 7.66 13.77 6.89
N ALA A 130 6.64 13.15 7.50
CA ALA A 130 6.86 12.15 8.53
C ALA A 130 7.65 10.95 7.97
N ILE A 131 8.57 10.43 8.78
CA ILE A 131 9.37 9.26 8.44
C ILE A 131 8.49 8.01 8.49
N LEU A 132 8.54 7.20 7.43
CA LEU A 132 7.84 5.92 7.37
C LEU A 132 8.46 4.95 8.38
N PRO A 133 7.66 4.31 9.24
CA PRO A 133 8.17 3.35 10.21
C PRO A 133 8.69 2.08 9.51
N SER A 134 9.63 1.40 10.16
CA SER A 134 10.03 0.05 9.77
C SER A 134 8.99 -0.94 10.30
N LEU A 135 8.12 -1.44 9.43
CA LEU A 135 7.08 -2.41 9.81
C LEU A 135 7.43 -3.86 9.46
N PHE A 136 8.26 -4.07 8.42
CA PHE A 136 8.43 -5.40 7.81
C PHE A 136 9.88 -5.82 7.61
N GLU A 137 10.86 -5.09 8.16
CA GLU A 137 12.29 -5.39 7.98
C GLU A 137 12.63 -6.84 8.35
N ASP A 138 12.17 -7.31 9.51
CA ASP A 138 12.40 -8.68 9.99
C ASP A 138 11.75 -9.72 9.07
N SER A 139 10.50 -9.50 8.70
CA SER A 139 9.74 -10.44 7.86
C SER A 139 10.28 -10.56 6.43
N LEU A 140 11.05 -9.58 5.97
CA LEU A 140 11.65 -9.51 4.63
C LEU A 140 13.16 -9.81 4.65
N ASN A 141 13.69 -10.29 5.78
CA ASN A 141 15.12 -10.61 5.96
C ASN A 141 16.06 -9.45 5.59
N LEU A 142 15.68 -8.22 5.95
CA LEU A 142 16.50 -7.03 5.71
C LEU A 142 17.39 -6.76 6.93
N VAL A 143 18.66 -6.46 6.69
CA VAL A 143 19.62 -6.14 7.75
C VAL A 143 19.68 -4.64 7.92
N SER A 144 19.28 -4.12 9.09
CA SER A 144 19.17 -2.67 9.33
C SER A 144 20.51 -1.92 9.28
N ALA A 145 21.64 -2.61 9.47
CA ALA A 145 22.99 -2.02 9.37
C ALA A 145 23.46 -1.76 7.93
N GLU A 146 22.78 -2.33 6.92
CA GLU A 146 23.10 -2.10 5.50
C GLU A 146 22.57 -0.74 5.04
N SER A 147 23.21 -0.16 4.01
CA SER A 147 22.71 1.08 3.40
C SER A 147 21.31 0.89 2.78
N PRO A 148 20.47 1.93 2.71
CA PRO A 148 19.14 1.83 2.11
C PRO A 148 19.16 1.26 0.68
N ASP A 149 20.21 1.55 -0.08
CA ASP A 149 20.37 1.06 -1.45
C ASP A 149 20.60 -0.45 -1.52
N VAL A 150 21.50 -0.98 -0.69
CA VAL A 150 21.76 -2.42 -0.59
C VAL A 150 20.51 -3.16 -0.14
N ARG A 151 19.77 -2.58 0.81
CA ARG A 151 18.49 -3.12 1.32
C ARG A 151 17.42 -3.13 0.23
N LEU A 152 17.32 -2.10 -0.61
CA LEU A 152 16.43 -2.09 -1.78
C LEU A 152 16.77 -3.18 -2.79
N GLN A 153 18.06 -3.40 -3.07
CA GLN A 153 18.51 -4.46 -3.98
C GLN A 153 18.19 -5.85 -3.42
N ARG A 154 18.34 -6.05 -2.10
CA ARG A 154 17.95 -7.30 -1.41
C ARG A 154 16.44 -7.53 -1.48
N LEU A 155 15.64 -6.51 -1.17
CA LEU A 155 14.18 -6.56 -1.28
C LEU A 155 13.73 -6.96 -2.70
N ALA A 156 14.32 -6.34 -3.72
CA ALA A 156 14.03 -6.66 -5.12
C ALA A 156 14.33 -8.12 -5.48
N ARG A 157 15.42 -8.69 -4.94
CA ARG A 157 15.77 -10.11 -5.14
C ARG A 157 14.76 -11.04 -4.45
N GLU A 158 14.36 -10.72 -3.22
CA GLU A 158 13.33 -11.50 -2.52
C GLU A 158 11.99 -11.45 -3.25
N GLN A 159 11.57 -10.28 -3.73
CA GLN A 159 10.35 -10.15 -4.51
C GLN A 159 10.44 -10.93 -5.85
N ALA A 160 11.59 -10.91 -6.53
CA ALA A 160 11.81 -11.72 -7.74
C ALA A 160 11.67 -13.23 -7.46
N ARG A 161 12.28 -13.69 -6.37
CA ARG A 161 12.26 -15.10 -5.93
C ARG A 161 10.83 -15.57 -5.68
N LEU A 162 10.01 -14.75 -5.04
CA LEU A 162 8.65 -15.12 -4.65
C LEU A 162 7.66 -15.06 -5.80
N ILE A 163 7.84 -14.13 -6.74
CA ILE A 163 6.99 -14.02 -7.92
C ILE A 163 7.42 -15.02 -9.02
N GLY A 164 8.60 -15.64 -8.87
CA GLY A 164 9.14 -16.61 -9.82
C GLY A 164 9.47 -16.00 -11.19
N ARG A 165 9.66 -14.67 -11.25
CA ARG A 165 9.99 -13.94 -12.48
C ARG A 165 11.22 -13.06 -12.25
N PRO A 166 12.26 -13.20 -13.08
CA PRO A 166 13.44 -12.33 -13.02
C PRO A 166 13.10 -10.96 -13.63
N LEU A 167 12.37 -10.15 -12.86
CA LEU A 167 12.07 -8.77 -13.19
C LEU A 167 13.06 -7.85 -12.44
N ASN A 168 13.44 -6.74 -13.07
CA ASN A 168 14.22 -5.70 -12.40
C ASN A 168 13.32 -4.91 -11.43
N TRP A 169 13.01 -5.51 -10.28
CA TRP A 169 12.17 -4.89 -9.25
C TRP A 169 12.81 -3.64 -8.67
N TYR A 170 14.13 -3.63 -8.50
CA TYR A 170 14.87 -2.45 -8.03
C TYR A 170 14.61 -1.26 -8.96
N GLY A 171 14.85 -1.43 -10.26
CA GLY A 171 14.56 -0.41 -11.26
C GLY A 171 13.07 -0.06 -11.35
N THR A 172 12.17 -1.00 -11.02
CA THR A 172 10.72 -0.75 -10.96
C THR A 172 10.35 0.19 -9.81
N TYR A 173 10.96 0.00 -8.63
CA TYR A 173 10.75 0.90 -7.48
C TYR A 173 11.32 2.29 -7.76
N GLU A 174 12.54 2.36 -8.30
CA GLU A 174 13.15 3.63 -8.67
C GLU A 174 12.35 4.35 -9.77
N HIS A 175 11.81 3.62 -10.74
CA HIS A 175 10.92 4.18 -11.73
C HIS A 175 9.67 4.81 -11.10
N ALA A 176 9.07 4.15 -10.10
CA ALA A 176 7.91 4.68 -9.39
C ALA A 176 8.22 6.03 -8.70
N TYR A 177 9.35 6.08 -7.99
CA TYR A 177 9.87 7.30 -7.37
C TYR A 177 10.17 8.40 -8.40
N ASN A 178 10.91 8.06 -9.46
CA ASN A 178 11.32 9.03 -10.48
C ASN A 178 10.11 9.66 -11.17
N ARG A 179 9.07 8.86 -11.44
CA ARG A 179 7.83 9.37 -12.03
C ARG A 179 7.13 10.36 -11.10
N LEU A 180 7.08 10.07 -9.79
CA LEU A 180 6.53 10.97 -8.78
C LEU A 180 7.28 12.31 -8.74
N VAL A 181 8.61 12.27 -8.71
CA VAL A 181 9.47 13.45 -8.70
C VAL A 181 9.30 14.28 -9.96
N GLN A 182 9.38 13.65 -11.13
CA GLN A 182 9.22 14.33 -12.42
C GLN A 182 7.85 14.98 -12.57
N HIS A 183 6.79 14.31 -12.10
CA HIS A 183 5.45 14.90 -12.12
C HIS A 183 5.35 16.09 -11.17
N SER A 184 5.88 15.97 -9.94
CA SER A 184 5.81 17.03 -8.93
C SER A 184 6.63 18.27 -9.32
N ARG A 185 7.82 18.08 -9.89
CA ARG A 185 8.65 19.17 -10.43
C ARG A 185 7.95 19.93 -11.54
N ARG A 186 7.31 19.23 -12.48
CA ARG A 186 6.52 19.87 -13.53
C ARG A 186 5.44 20.75 -12.91
N ARG A 187 4.63 20.25 -11.97
CA ARG A 187 3.59 21.06 -11.32
C ARG A 187 4.12 22.32 -10.64
N LEU A 188 5.27 22.25 -9.98
CA LEU A 188 5.90 23.44 -9.37
C LEU A 188 6.36 24.48 -10.40
N GLN A 189 6.71 24.08 -11.63
CA GLN A 189 7.11 25.00 -12.70
C GLN A 189 5.93 25.75 -13.33
N TRP A 190 4.72 25.17 -13.35
CA TRP A 190 3.52 25.81 -13.91
C TRP A 190 2.82 26.80 -12.96
N HIS A 191 3.19 26.80 -11.67
CA HIS A 191 2.63 27.68 -10.65
C HIS A 191 3.58 28.82 -10.23
N ARG A 192 4.63 29.08 -11.02
CA ARG A 192 5.48 30.28 -10.95
C ARG A 192 5.22 31.16 -12.16
#